data_AF-A0A1Q7EQF4-F1
#
_entry.id   AF-A0A1Q7EQF4-F1
#
_cell.length_a   1.000
_cell.length_b   1.000
_cell.length_c   1.000
_cell.angle_alpha   90.00
_cell.angle_beta   90.00
_cell.angle_gamma   90.00
#
_symmetry.space_group_name_H-M   'P 1'
#
loop_
_entity.id
_entity.type
_entity.pdbx_description
1 polymer ?
#
loop_
_entity_poly.entity_id
_entity_poly.type
_entity_poly.pdbx_seq_one_letter_code
_entity_poly.pdbx_strand_id
1 'polypeptide(L)'
;MKGGGKTMRSSNQPLSEVTIKVPAPFAGISDLGFTAQYRSQSFQEPQRDVPLLIEGPPPPMRRLAELLQLLRGIEGSAYAWSDPVMLSDQVVVLAFRDRSLAGPTLSDGEPAHTSYVLNLVRPVVFTFLRDCAETARLRLADVIEMRVTSERASVADIVLPIEEIVRSNGDRLLWKLAG
;
A
#
# COMPACT_ATOMS: atom_id res chain seq x y z
N MET A 1 20.76 37.76 -34.66
CA MET A 1 19.57 37.22 -33.97
C MET A 1 19.10 35.99 -34.70
N LYS A 2 19.23 34.78 -34.13
CA LYS A 2 18.52 33.57 -34.58
C LYS A 2 18.02 32.85 -33.34
N GLY A 3 16.71 32.86 -33.17
CA GLY A 3 15.99 32.36 -32.00
C GLY A 3 16.07 30.84 -31.90
N GLY A 4 16.31 30.37 -30.67
CA GLY A 4 16.24 28.96 -30.31
C GLY A 4 14.79 28.49 -30.28
N GLY A 5 14.47 27.50 -31.10
CA GLY A 5 13.30 26.66 -30.91
C GLY A 5 13.60 25.67 -29.79
N LYS A 6 13.22 26.03 -28.56
CA LYS A 6 13.26 25.13 -27.41
C LYS A 6 12.17 24.08 -27.61
N THR A 7 12.55 22.90 -28.08
CA THR A 7 11.66 21.73 -28.18
C THR A 7 11.09 21.45 -26.78
N MET A 8 9.80 21.74 -26.57
CA MET A 8 9.04 21.24 -25.44
C MET A 8 9.07 19.71 -25.50
N ARG A 9 9.96 19.09 -24.73
CA ARG A 9 9.85 17.67 -24.43
C ARG A 9 8.58 17.51 -23.60
N SER A 10 7.52 17.03 -24.24
CA SER A 10 6.31 16.57 -23.55
C SER A 10 6.74 15.60 -22.45
N SER A 11 6.53 15.99 -21.20
CA SER A 11 6.86 15.22 -20.00
C SER A 11 5.85 14.10 -19.79
N ASN A 12 5.69 13.24 -20.79
CA ASN A 12 4.92 12.01 -20.70
C ASN A 12 5.83 10.86 -20.25
N GLN A 13 6.65 11.11 -19.21
CA GLN A 13 7.44 10.03 -18.63
C GLN A 13 6.48 9.11 -17.85
N PRO A 14 6.46 7.81 -18.17
CA PRO A 14 5.66 6.87 -17.41
C PRO A 14 6.13 6.88 -15.96
N LEU A 15 5.19 6.70 -15.04
CA LEU A 15 5.53 6.48 -13.64
C LEU A 15 6.41 5.22 -13.57
N SER A 16 7.60 5.34 -12.99
CA SER A 16 8.49 4.19 -12.76
C SER A 16 7.84 3.19 -11.79
N GLU A 17 8.20 1.92 -11.91
CA GLU A 17 7.71 0.89 -11.00
C GLU A 17 8.20 1.19 -9.58
N VAL A 18 7.27 1.30 -8.63
CA VAL A 18 7.55 1.58 -7.22
C VAL A 18 7.14 0.39 -6.38
N THR A 19 8.00 -0.01 -5.46
CA THR A 19 7.70 -1.04 -4.45
C THR A 19 7.80 -0.42 -3.07
N ILE A 20 6.81 -0.70 -2.22
CA ILE A 20 6.83 -0.30 -0.81
C ILE A 20 6.83 -1.58 0.02
N LYS A 21 7.88 -1.79 0.81
CA LYS A 21 7.99 -2.91 1.74
C LYS A 21 7.72 -2.44 3.16
N VAL A 22 6.89 -3.18 3.88
CA VAL A 22 6.53 -2.92 5.28
C VAL A 22 6.81 -4.20 6.08
N PRO A 23 7.97 -4.29 6.74
CA PRO A 23 8.28 -5.41 7.63
C PRO A 23 7.50 -5.32 8.95
N ALA A 24 7.19 -6.48 9.53
CA ALA A 24 6.64 -6.62 10.88
C ALA A 24 5.47 -5.67 11.25
N PRO A 25 4.45 -5.46 10.39
CA PRO A 25 3.40 -4.47 10.67
C PRO A 25 2.44 -4.90 11.78
N PHE A 26 2.43 -6.19 12.15
CA PHE A 26 1.54 -6.74 13.17
C PHE A 26 2.30 -7.04 14.45
N ALA A 27 1.69 -6.72 15.59
CA ALA A 27 2.33 -6.92 16.88
C ALA A 27 2.58 -8.42 17.17
N GLY A 28 3.76 -8.71 17.72
CA GLY A 28 4.15 -10.05 18.16
C GLY A 28 4.66 -11.00 17.06
N ILE A 29 4.82 -10.53 15.81
CA ILE A 29 5.32 -11.35 14.70
C ILE A 29 6.31 -10.53 13.85
N SER A 30 7.60 -10.79 14.00
CA SER A 30 8.66 -10.11 13.24
C SER A 30 8.77 -10.59 11.80
N ASP A 31 8.47 -11.86 11.56
CA ASP A 31 8.77 -12.53 10.29
C ASP A 31 7.62 -12.43 9.29
N LEU A 32 6.61 -11.61 9.59
CA LEU A 32 5.48 -11.33 8.70
C LEU A 32 5.62 -9.90 8.18
N GLY A 33 5.57 -9.71 6.87
CA GLY A 33 5.59 -8.40 6.23
C GLY A 33 4.71 -8.34 4.99
N PHE A 34 4.52 -7.16 4.44
CA PHE A 34 3.88 -7.02 3.13
C PHE A 34 4.61 -6.06 2.20
N THR A 35 4.31 -6.23 0.92
CA THR A 35 4.86 -5.45 -0.17
C THR A 35 3.73 -4.95 -1.07
N ALA A 36 3.59 -3.64 -1.21
CA ALA A 36 2.74 -3.03 -2.23
C ALA A 36 3.56 -2.77 -3.51
N GLN A 37 3.03 -3.17 -4.67
CA GLN A 37 3.72 -3.02 -5.96
C GLN A 37 2.93 -2.12 -6.91
N TYR A 38 3.45 -0.94 -7.20
CA TYR A 38 2.90 -0.01 -8.18
C TYR A 38 3.59 -0.26 -9.51
N ARG A 39 2.85 -0.78 -10.47
CA ARG A 39 3.36 -1.01 -11.82
C ARG A 39 3.56 0.33 -12.53
N SER A 40 4.49 0.35 -13.46
CA SER A 40 4.65 1.49 -14.34
C SER A 40 3.37 1.74 -15.13
N GLN A 41 2.92 2.99 -15.12
CA GLN A 41 1.72 3.42 -15.84
C GLN A 41 1.90 4.84 -16.38
N SER A 42 1.26 5.11 -17.52
CA SER A 42 1.15 6.46 -18.06
C SER A 42 0.25 7.30 -17.16
N PHE A 43 0.52 8.61 -17.03
CA PHE A 43 -0.26 9.51 -16.17
C PHE A 43 -1.75 9.61 -16.56
N GLN A 44 -2.07 9.32 -17.83
CA GLN A 44 -3.43 9.38 -18.39
C GLN A 44 -4.18 8.05 -18.33
N GLU A 45 -3.55 6.97 -17.86
CA GLU A 45 -4.21 5.67 -17.68
C GLU A 45 -4.97 5.62 -16.35
N PRO A 46 -6.15 4.98 -16.28
CA PRO A 46 -6.80 4.67 -15.01
C PRO A 46 -5.83 3.98 -14.05
N GLN A 47 -5.90 4.31 -12.75
CA GLN A 47 -5.04 3.67 -11.76
C GLN A 47 -5.29 2.16 -11.77
N ARG A 48 -4.20 1.39 -11.95
CA ARG A 48 -4.27 -0.07 -11.92
C ARG A 48 -4.44 -0.56 -10.48
N ASP A 49 -5.07 -1.72 -10.35
CA ASP A 49 -5.10 -2.48 -9.11
C ASP A 49 -3.66 -2.61 -8.55
N VAL A 50 -3.47 -2.25 -7.28
CA VAL A 50 -2.19 -2.33 -6.59
C VAL A 50 -2.16 -3.61 -5.76
N PRO A 51 -1.41 -4.64 -6.18
CA PRO A 51 -1.29 -5.86 -5.39
C PRO A 51 -0.46 -5.63 -4.13
N LEU A 52 -0.95 -6.22 -3.04
CA LEU A 52 -0.25 -6.42 -1.79
C LEU A 52 0.11 -7.89 -1.69
N LEU A 53 1.41 -8.16 -1.66
CA LEU A 53 1.97 -9.47 -1.36
C LEU A 53 2.30 -9.51 0.13
N ILE A 54 1.67 -10.40 0.88
CA ILE A 54 1.94 -10.58 2.30
C ILE A 54 2.61 -11.93 2.50
N GLU A 55 3.73 -11.92 3.23
CA GLU A 55 4.60 -13.08 3.43
C GLU A 55 4.83 -13.27 4.92
N GLY A 56 4.84 -14.51 5.40
CA GLY A 56 5.12 -14.82 6.80
C GLY A 56 4.99 -16.30 7.15
N PRO A 57 5.12 -16.65 8.44
CA PRO A 57 5.08 -18.05 8.86
C PRO A 57 3.67 -18.66 8.74
N PRO A 58 3.53 -19.98 8.50
CA PRO A 58 2.24 -20.55 8.11
C PRO A 58 1.09 -20.35 9.11
N PRO A 59 1.26 -20.58 10.43
CA PRO A 59 0.14 -20.46 11.37
C PRO A 59 -0.52 -19.06 11.41
N PRO A 60 0.21 -17.94 11.58
CA PRO A 60 -0.42 -16.62 11.54
C PRO A 60 -0.92 -16.22 10.15
N MET A 61 -0.33 -16.72 9.07
CA MET A 61 -0.80 -16.42 7.71
C MET A 61 -2.19 -16.97 7.43
N ARG A 62 -2.51 -18.19 7.91
CA ARG A 62 -3.89 -18.73 7.81
C ARG A 62 -4.88 -17.85 8.55
N ARG A 63 -4.52 -17.43 9.78
CA ARG A 63 -5.37 -16.56 10.58
C ARG A 63 -5.55 -15.18 9.95
N LEU A 64 -4.49 -14.63 9.37
CA LEU A 64 -4.54 -13.37 8.66
C LEU A 64 -5.47 -13.47 7.45
N ALA A 65 -5.36 -14.51 6.63
CA ALA A 65 -6.20 -14.69 5.45
C ALA A 65 -7.70 -14.75 5.80
N GLU A 66 -8.08 -15.42 6.90
CA GLU A 66 -9.46 -15.42 7.42
C GLU A 66 -9.94 -14.01 7.79
N LEU A 67 -9.09 -13.23 8.46
CA LEU A 67 -9.43 -11.89 8.93
C LEU A 67 -9.47 -10.87 7.78
N LEU A 68 -8.63 -11.04 6.76
CA LEU A 68 -8.63 -10.19 5.57
C LEU A 68 -9.93 -10.31 4.75
N GLN A 69 -10.67 -11.42 4.87
CA GLN A 69 -12.00 -11.54 4.25
C GLN A 69 -12.98 -10.48 4.77
N LEU A 70 -12.78 -9.95 5.99
CA LEU A 70 -13.61 -8.90 6.56
C LEU A 70 -13.48 -7.57 5.79
N LEU A 71 -12.36 -7.36 5.08
CA LEU A 71 -12.12 -6.11 4.34
C LEU A 71 -12.97 -6.01 3.06
N ARG A 72 -13.56 -7.11 2.61
CA ARG A 72 -14.41 -7.16 1.41
C ARG A 72 -15.69 -6.32 1.55
N GLY A 73 -16.19 -6.20 2.78
CA GLY A 73 -17.44 -5.52 3.08
C GLY A 73 -17.30 -4.01 3.33
N ILE A 74 -16.13 -3.42 3.08
CA ILE A 74 -15.93 -1.97 3.16
C ILE A 74 -16.60 -1.34 1.93
N GLU A 75 -17.93 -1.22 1.98
CA GLU A 75 -18.75 -0.60 0.95
C GLU A 75 -18.84 0.93 1.14
N GLY A 76 -19.00 1.67 0.04
CA GLY A 76 -19.22 3.12 0.06
C GLY A 76 -17.95 3.99 0.15
N SER A 77 -16.76 3.40 0.07
CA SER A 77 -15.49 4.14 0.08
C SER A 77 -14.98 4.43 -1.35
N ALA A 78 -14.03 5.36 -1.46
CA ALA A 78 -13.35 5.70 -2.71
C ALA A 78 -12.45 4.57 -3.26
N TYR A 79 -12.47 3.39 -2.67
CA TYR A 79 -11.64 2.24 -3.03
C TYR A 79 -12.33 0.92 -2.71
N ALA A 80 -11.73 -0.21 -3.07
CA ALA A 80 -12.16 -1.54 -2.65
C ALA A 80 -10.98 -2.48 -2.50
N TRP A 81 -11.12 -3.52 -1.66
CA TRP A 81 -10.19 -4.64 -1.57
C TRP A 81 -10.69 -5.81 -2.41
N SER A 82 -9.78 -6.47 -3.15
CA SER A 82 -10.09 -7.77 -3.75
C SER A 82 -10.18 -8.85 -2.69
N ASP A 83 -10.80 -9.98 -3.05
CA ASP A 83 -10.76 -11.17 -2.21
C ASP A 83 -9.30 -11.60 -1.99
N PRO A 84 -8.89 -11.92 -0.75
CA PRO A 84 -7.54 -12.41 -0.48
C PRO A 84 -7.41 -13.85 -1.00
N VAL A 85 -6.31 -14.11 -1.70
CA VAL A 85 -5.99 -15.40 -2.31
C VAL A 85 -4.71 -15.94 -1.68
N MET A 86 -4.80 -17.12 -1.07
CA MET A 86 -3.63 -17.86 -0.58
C MET A 86 -2.91 -18.49 -1.77
N LEU A 87 -1.66 -18.10 -2.01
CA LEU A 87 -0.80 -18.72 -3.03
C LEU A 87 -0.03 -19.92 -2.46
N SER A 88 0.30 -19.86 -1.18
CA SER A 88 0.85 -20.94 -0.37
C SER A 88 0.40 -20.75 1.08
N ASP A 89 0.82 -21.62 1.99
CA ASP A 89 0.55 -21.42 3.42
C ASP A 89 1.33 -20.25 4.03
N GLN A 90 2.31 -19.70 3.31
CA GLN A 90 3.17 -18.58 3.74
C GLN A 90 2.91 -17.28 2.99
N VAL A 91 2.07 -17.30 1.95
CA VAL A 91 1.88 -16.16 1.03
C VAL A 91 0.40 -15.94 0.74
N VAL A 92 -0.09 -14.74 1.06
CA VAL A 92 -1.42 -14.26 0.65
C VAL A 92 -1.28 -13.02 -0.23
N VAL A 93 -2.13 -12.93 -1.25
CA VAL A 93 -2.21 -11.75 -2.13
C VAL A 93 -3.62 -11.19 -2.08
N LEU A 94 -3.71 -9.87 -2.02
CA LEU A 94 -4.94 -9.10 -2.25
C LEU A 94 -4.56 -7.84 -3.03
N ALA A 95 -5.54 -7.16 -3.63
CA ALA A 95 -5.30 -5.93 -4.36
C ALA A 95 -6.16 -4.78 -3.85
N PHE A 96 -5.55 -3.61 -3.76
CA PHE A 96 -6.25 -2.34 -3.61
C PHE A 96 -6.76 -1.89 -4.97
N ARG A 97 -8.03 -1.50 -5.03
CA ARG A 97 -8.68 -0.98 -6.24
C ARG A 97 -9.12 0.44 -5.99
N ASP A 98 -8.54 1.40 -6.69
CA ASP A 98 -9.02 2.78 -6.63
C ASP A 98 -10.37 2.88 -7.36
N ARG A 99 -11.36 3.49 -6.70
CA ARG A 99 -12.68 3.80 -7.26
C ARG A 99 -12.99 5.29 -7.21
N SER A 100 -12.02 6.13 -6.83
CA SER A 100 -12.18 7.56 -6.68
C SER A 100 -12.42 8.29 -8.01
N LEU A 101 -11.92 7.75 -9.11
CA LEU A 101 -12.00 8.32 -10.46
C LEU A 101 -13.25 7.93 -11.26
N ALA A 102 -14.33 7.46 -10.62
CA ALA A 102 -15.63 7.28 -11.28
C ALA A 102 -16.36 8.63 -11.56
N GLY A 103 -15.62 9.72 -11.78
CA GLY A 103 -16.09 11.08 -12.06
C GLY A 103 -15.06 11.88 -12.89
N PRO A 104 -15.46 12.99 -13.55
CA PRO A 104 -14.69 13.60 -14.63
C PRO A 104 -13.35 14.19 -14.15
N THR A 105 -12.30 13.88 -14.93
CA THR A 105 -10.89 14.20 -14.70
C THR A 105 -10.65 15.71 -14.59
N LEU A 106 -10.03 16.14 -13.49
CA LEU A 106 -9.53 17.50 -13.32
C LEU A 106 -8.20 17.69 -14.07
N SER A 107 -8.13 18.80 -14.79
CA SER A 107 -6.98 19.23 -15.59
C SER A 107 -5.87 19.85 -14.74
N ASP A 108 -4.69 19.81 -15.32
CA ASP A 108 -3.50 20.65 -15.10
C ASP A 108 -2.53 20.24 -13.99
N GLY A 109 -1.27 20.10 -14.43
CA GLY A 109 -0.17 19.50 -13.70
C GLY A 109 0.69 20.49 -12.93
N GLU A 110 1.39 19.93 -11.94
CA GLU A 110 2.55 20.49 -11.24
C GLU A 110 3.50 19.32 -10.89
N PRO A 111 4.84 19.47 -10.95
CA PRO A 111 5.78 18.38 -10.75
C PRO A 111 6.02 18.14 -9.26
N ALA A 112 5.29 17.19 -8.68
CA ALA A 112 5.25 16.97 -7.24
C ALA A 112 6.03 15.72 -6.79
N HIS A 113 7.34 15.59 -7.08
CA HIS A 113 8.08 14.34 -6.78
C HIS A 113 8.15 13.96 -5.29
N THR A 114 8.16 14.92 -4.35
CA THR A 114 8.16 14.62 -2.90
C THR A 114 6.74 14.40 -2.35
N SER A 115 5.75 15.12 -2.87
CA SER A 115 4.33 14.82 -2.60
C SER A 115 3.91 13.50 -3.25
N TYR A 116 4.59 13.05 -4.31
CA TYR A 116 4.29 11.85 -5.07
C TYR A 116 4.49 10.56 -4.27
N VAL A 117 5.55 10.45 -3.48
CA VAL A 117 5.73 9.30 -2.57
C VAL A 117 4.65 9.27 -1.50
N LEU A 118 4.33 10.41 -0.89
CA LEU A 118 3.24 10.49 0.09
C LEU A 118 1.86 10.23 -0.56
N ASN A 119 1.67 10.67 -1.81
CA ASN A 119 0.46 10.41 -2.60
C ASN A 119 0.36 8.97 -3.10
N LEU A 120 1.45 8.20 -3.12
CA LEU A 120 1.44 6.76 -3.45
C LEU A 120 1.34 5.89 -2.19
N VAL A 121 2.10 6.20 -1.15
CA VAL A 121 2.15 5.45 0.12
C VAL A 121 0.82 5.56 0.87
N ARG A 122 0.27 6.77 1.02
CA ARG A 122 -0.95 7.00 1.82
C ARG A 122 -2.17 6.24 1.31
N PRO A 123 -2.50 6.20 0.00
CA PRO A 123 -3.73 5.57 -0.44
C PRO A 123 -3.81 4.08 -0.18
N VAL A 124 -2.70 3.35 -0.23
CA VAL A 124 -2.72 1.88 -0.14
C VAL A 124 -2.18 1.37 1.18
N VAL A 125 -0.97 1.78 1.57
CA VAL A 125 -0.31 1.23 2.77
C VAL A 125 -1.05 1.67 4.04
N PHE A 126 -1.35 2.96 4.17
CA PHE A 126 -2.03 3.46 5.37
C PHE A 126 -3.47 2.99 5.40
N THR A 127 -4.14 2.96 4.25
CA THR A 127 -5.49 2.41 4.13
C THR A 127 -5.54 0.93 4.52
N PHE A 128 -4.57 0.12 4.06
CA PHE A 128 -4.50 -1.29 4.43
C PHE A 128 -4.30 -1.47 5.93
N LEU A 129 -3.34 -0.76 6.53
CA LEU A 129 -3.08 -0.81 7.97
C LEU A 129 -4.30 -0.34 8.77
N ARG A 130 -4.93 0.77 8.37
CA ARG A 130 -6.16 1.26 8.96
C ARG A 130 -7.27 0.24 8.91
N ASP A 131 -7.53 -0.36 7.75
CA ASP A 131 -8.61 -1.32 7.60
C ASP A 131 -8.32 -2.61 8.39
N CYS A 132 -7.05 -3.03 8.48
CA CYS A 132 -6.64 -4.10 9.36
C CYS A 132 -6.93 -3.79 10.85
N ALA A 133 -6.59 -2.58 11.31
CA ALA A 133 -6.79 -2.18 12.70
C ALA A 133 -8.25 -1.92 13.05
N GLU A 134 -8.97 -1.20 12.20
CA GLU A 134 -10.33 -0.71 12.48
C GLU A 134 -11.40 -1.74 12.12
N THR A 135 -11.26 -2.44 10.98
CA THR A 135 -12.25 -3.42 10.51
C THR A 135 -11.93 -4.83 11.01
N ALA A 136 -10.70 -5.30 10.80
CA ALA A 136 -10.30 -6.63 11.22
C ALA A 136 -9.88 -6.73 12.70
N ARG A 137 -9.78 -5.58 13.39
CA ARG A 137 -9.36 -5.44 14.80
C ARG A 137 -7.94 -5.97 15.07
N LEU A 138 -7.09 -6.05 14.04
CA LEU A 138 -5.72 -6.53 14.16
C LEU A 138 -4.86 -5.53 14.94
N ARG A 139 -4.09 -6.04 15.90
CA ARG A 139 -3.10 -5.24 16.62
C ARG A 139 -1.89 -5.02 15.72
N LEU A 140 -1.70 -3.77 15.32
CA LEU A 140 -0.50 -3.32 14.61
C LEU A 140 0.65 -3.08 15.58
N ALA A 141 1.88 -3.15 15.06
CA ALA A 141 3.08 -2.74 15.80
C ALA A 141 2.99 -1.26 16.18
N ASP A 142 3.64 -0.88 17.29
CA ASP A 142 3.58 0.50 17.80
C ASP A 142 4.35 1.49 16.90
N VAL A 143 5.33 0.97 16.14
CA VAL A 143 6.08 1.71 15.12
C VAL A 143 6.01 0.92 13.82
N ILE A 144 5.70 1.62 12.73
CA ILE A 144 5.66 1.07 11.37
C ILE A 144 6.84 1.61 10.59
N GLU A 145 7.69 0.69 10.14
CA GLU A 145 8.79 0.98 9.24
C GLU A 145 8.37 0.64 7.81
N MET A 146 8.81 1.44 6.84
CA MET A 146 8.58 1.15 5.43
C MET A 146 9.73 1.64 4.55
N ARG A 147 10.04 0.85 3.53
CA ARG A 147 11.05 1.17 2.53
C ARG A 147 10.42 1.31 1.16
N VAL A 148 10.63 2.45 0.52
CA VAL A 148 10.17 2.76 -0.83
C VAL A 148 11.34 2.59 -1.80
N THR A 149 11.17 1.74 -2.81
CA THR A 149 12.17 1.51 -3.87
C THR A 149 11.58 1.78 -5.25
N SER A 150 12.40 2.32 -6.16
CA SER A 150 12.06 2.54 -7.58
C SER A 150 13.22 2.11 -8.44
N GLU A 151 12.96 1.35 -9.52
CA GLU A 151 13.97 0.93 -10.51
C GLU A 151 15.31 0.44 -9.91
N ARG A 152 15.24 -0.26 -8.76
CA ARG A 152 16.35 -0.84 -7.98
C ARG A 152 17.13 0.10 -7.04
N ALA A 153 16.76 1.38 -6.93
CA ALA A 153 17.30 2.28 -5.92
C ALA A 153 16.34 2.42 -4.73
N SER A 154 16.88 2.46 -3.50
CA SER A 154 16.11 2.92 -2.33
C SER A 154 15.85 4.41 -2.50
N VAL A 155 14.56 4.78 -2.48
CA VAL A 155 14.11 6.17 -2.64
C VAL A 155 13.90 6.81 -1.28
N ALA A 156 13.35 6.07 -0.33
CA ALA A 156 13.11 6.54 1.03
C ALA A 156 12.99 5.38 2.01
N ASP A 157 13.49 5.59 3.23
CA ASP A 157 13.12 4.82 4.42
C ASP A 157 12.26 5.74 5.30
N ILE A 158 11.09 5.25 5.72
CA ILE A 158 10.10 6.01 6.48
C ILE A 158 9.79 5.21 7.75
N VAL A 159 9.78 5.89 8.90
CA VAL A 159 9.46 5.30 10.20
C VAL A 159 8.41 6.19 10.84
N LEU A 160 7.27 5.61 11.20
CA LEU A 160 6.13 6.36 11.72
C LEU A 160 5.56 5.66 12.95
N PRO A 161 5.19 6.41 14.00
CA PRO A 161 4.44 5.84 15.11
C PRO A 161 3.00 5.57 14.67
N ILE A 162 2.37 4.58 15.28
CA ILE A 162 1.08 4.05 14.83
C ILE A 162 -0.06 5.08 14.85
N GLU A 163 -0.01 6.03 15.77
CA GLU A 163 -0.96 7.14 15.90
C GLU A 163 -1.00 8.08 14.69
N GLU A 164 0.04 8.07 13.85
CA GLU A 164 0.05 8.83 12.58
C GLU A 164 -0.70 8.10 11.46
N ILE A 165 -1.01 6.82 11.64
CA ILE A 165 -1.64 5.95 10.63
C ILE A 165 -3.09 5.64 10.99
N VAL A 166 -3.36 5.30 12.26
CA VAL A 166 -4.69 4.87 12.72
C VAL A 166 -5.10 5.61 13.99
N ARG A 167 -6.40 5.92 14.11
CA ARG A 167 -6.93 6.57 15.32
C ARG A 167 -7.07 5.61 16.49
N SER A 168 -7.36 4.34 16.20
CA SER A 168 -7.49 3.27 17.17
C SER A 168 -6.78 2.03 16.64
N ASN A 169 -5.80 1.54 17.38
CA ASN A 169 -5.18 0.26 17.09
C ASN A 169 -6.13 -0.89 17.50
N GLY A 170 -5.99 -2.05 16.86
CA GLY A 170 -6.73 -3.25 17.22
C GLY A 170 -6.21 -3.91 18.50
N ASP A 171 -6.90 -4.96 18.93
CA ASP A 171 -6.58 -5.77 20.11
C ASP A 171 -6.34 -7.25 19.77
N ARG A 172 -6.63 -7.67 18.54
CA ARG A 172 -6.44 -9.05 18.09
C ARG A 172 -5.01 -9.26 17.63
N LEU A 173 -4.27 -10.07 18.37
CA LEU A 173 -2.99 -10.60 17.93
C LEU A 173 -3.21 -11.72 16.90
N LEU A 174 -2.37 -11.76 15.86
CA LEU A 174 -2.37 -12.85 14.87
C LEU A 174 -1.83 -14.15 15.44
N TRP A 175 -0.96 -14.04 16.45
CA TRP A 175 -0.36 -15.15 17.14
C TRP A 175 -0.10 -14.75 18.58
N LYS A 176 -0.33 -15.66 19.52
CA LYS A 176 0.19 -15.50 20.89
C LYS A 176 1.58 -16.10 20.92
N LEU A 177 2.56 -15.37 21.41
CA LEU A 177 3.79 -16.00 21.90
C LEU A 177 3.34 -17.07 22.90
N ALA A 178 3.73 -18.33 22.67
CA ALA A 178 3.65 -19.31 23.74
C ALA A 178 4.49 -18.74 24.89
N GLY A 179 3.83 -18.40 25.98
CA GLY A 179 4.49 -18.03 27.23
C GLY A 179 5.24 -19.21 27.80
#